data_AF-A0A0J9TR21-F1
#
_entry.id   AF-A0A0J9TR21-F1
#
_cell.length_a   1.000
_cell.length_b   1.000
_cell.length_c   1.000
_cell.angle_alpha   90.00
_cell.angle_beta   90.00
_cell.angle_gamma   90.00
#
_symmetry.space_group_name_H-M   'P 1'
#
loop_
_entity.id
_entity.type
_entity.pdbx_description
1 polymer ?
#
loop_
_entity_poly.entity_id
_entity_poly.type
_entity_poly.pdbx_seq_one_letter_code
_entity_poly.pdbx_strand_id
1 'polypeptide(L)'
;MLNRGDFNSYIYIPVKNNEQVKKRSQVCFHLLQRLTEKQLAISKDKEEATNPYSNQRDELNAGESSKHVFYQLDELNEGGKKPKGESTKREYKNHIHITIADTVQIKRHMITSFVTKIREELQTQSCFHLFFKNSVDLYRSQKHTKYFCAYSVTPDQQETHLDVLLKKIEKVLGQFGLTNQYANRICHLSLAYTDINLGPLLEENQLNVGDTFWPDIERIVGDNNLCSSSTEESDQFCIYVNRICIRVGNTVYESRFRNLHDHLNVLQSDESADSSTE
;
A
#
# COMPACT_ATOMS: atom_id res chain seq x y z
N MET A 1 25.46 -14.73 15.10
CA MET A 1 25.35 -13.30 15.48
C MET A 1 24.36 -12.64 14.53
N LEU A 2 23.19 -12.20 15.02
CA LEU A 2 22.22 -11.49 14.19
C LEU A 2 22.74 -10.08 13.92
N ASN A 3 22.92 -9.75 12.65
CA ASN A 3 23.42 -8.48 12.17
C ASN A 3 22.33 -7.39 12.35
N ARG A 4 22.00 -7.03 13.60
CA ARG A 4 20.98 -6.02 13.90
C ARG A 4 21.52 -4.64 13.51
N GLY A 5 21.02 -4.08 12.41
CA GLY A 5 21.32 -2.71 12.00
C GLY A 5 20.58 -1.69 12.86
N ASP A 6 21.09 -0.45 12.88
CA ASP A 6 20.53 0.62 13.72
C ASP A 6 19.39 1.39 13.03
N PHE A 7 19.20 1.18 11.71
CA PHE A 7 18.23 1.91 10.91
C PHE A 7 17.25 0.97 10.23
N ASN A 8 15.96 1.23 10.42
CA ASN A 8 14.91 0.60 9.62
C ASN A 8 14.97 1.14 8.20
N SER A 9 15.04 0.22 7.24
CA SER A 9 14.99 0.46 5.81
C SER A 9 13.69 -0.12 5.25
N TYR A 10 13.01 0.66 4.42
CA TYR A 10 11.71 0.33 3.84
C TYR A 10 11.71 0.61 2.33
N ILE A 11 11.38 -0.40 1.52
CA ILE A 11 11.42 -0.31 0.07
C ILE A 11 10.00 -0.38 -0.48
N TYR A 12 9.62 0.63 -1.26
CA TYR A 12 8.25 0.81 -1.73
C TYR A 12 8.16 1.55 -3.06
N ILE A 13 7.08 1.32 -3.80
CA ILE A 13 6.70 2.13 -4.96
C ILE A 13 5.83 3.29 -4.45
N PRO A 14 6.24 4.56 -4.63
CA PRO A 14 5.39 5.70 -4.28
C PRO A 14 4.25 5.84 -5.28
N VAL A 15 3.04 6.10 -4.80
CA VAL A 15 1.86 6.33 -5.63
C VAL A 15 1.53 7.82 -5.64
N LYS A 16 1.32 8.39 -6.84
CA LYS A 16 0.89 9.78 -6.99
C LYS A 16 -0.60 9.89 -6.68
N ASN A 17 -0.99 10.89 -5.90
CA ASN A 17 -2.38 11.22 -5.69
C ASN A 17 -2.99 11.76 -7.00
N ASN A 18 -4.07 11.14 -7.46
CA ASN A 18 -4.85 11.55 -8.62
C ASN A 18 -6.34 11.25 -8.36
N GLU A 19 -7.23 11.69 -9.24
CA GLU A 19 -8.68 11.50 -9.06
C GLU A 19 -9.09 10.02 -8.99
N GLN A 20 -8.43 9.12 -9.72
CA GLN A 20 -8.72 7.70 -9.66
C GLN A 20 -8.37 7.11 -8.28
N VAL A 21 -7.20 7.45 -7.75
CA VAL A 21 -6.76 7.02 -6.41
C VAL A 21 -7.70 7.58 -5.35
N LYS A 22 -8.13 8.85 -5.43
CA LYS A 22 -9.10 9.44 -4.50
C LYS A 22 -10.44 8.71 -4.52
N LYS A 23 -11.00 8.44 -5.70
CA LYS A 23 -12.25 7.67 -5.85
C LYS A 23 -12.13 6.29 -5.21
N ARG A 24 -11.04 5.57 -5.51
CA ARG A 24 -10.75 4.26 -4.92
C ARG A 24 -10.56 4.34 -3.40
N SER A 25 -9.96 5.41 -2.89
CA SER A 25 -9.86 5.65 -1.44
C SER A 25 -11.23 5.84 -0.79
N GLN A 26 -12.15 6.56 -1.43
CA GLN A 26 -13.52 6.72 -0.94
C GLN A 26 -14.26 5.39 -0.86
N VAL A 27 -14.13 4.53 -1.88
CA VAL A 27 -14.71 3.18 -1.87
C VAL A 27 -14.18 2.37 -0.69
N CYS A 28 -12.84 2.30 -0.52
CA CYS A 28 -12.23 1.61 0.62
C CYS A 28 -12.70 2.17 1.97
N PHE A 29 -12.82 3.49 2.10
CA PHE A 29 -13.24 4.14 3.34
C PHE A 29 -14.69 3.78 3.69
N HIS A 30 -15.62 3.94 2.74
CA HIS A 30 -17.03 3.61 2.96
C HIS A 30 -17.25 2.13 3.27
N LEU A 31 -16.53 1.25 2.59
CA LEU A 31 -16.59 -0.18 2.88
C LEU A 31 -16.11 -0.46 4.31
N LEU A 32 -14.96 0.12 4.70
CA LEU A 32 -14.40 -0.09 6.02
C LEU A 32 -15.27 0.49 7.14
N GLN A 33 -15.95 1.61 6.86
CA GLN A 33 -16.96 2.18 7.76
C GLN A 33 -18.11 1.19 8.00
N ARG A 34 -18.66 0.59 6.93
CA ARG A 34 -19.73 -0.41 7.07
C ARG A 34 -19.27 -1.67 7.81
N LEU A 35 -18.06 -2.14 7.54
CA LEU A 35 -17.46 -3.26 8.29
C LEU A 35 -17.34 -2.92 9.79
N THR A 36 -16.88 -1.71 10.10
CA THR A 36 -16.73 -1.23 11.48
C THR A 36 -18.08 -1.11 12.18
N GLU A 37 -19.10 -0.58 11.49
CA GLU A 37 -20.47 -0.48 12.02
C GLU A 37 -21.06 -1.87 12.34
N LYS A 38 -20.90 -2.85 11.43
CA LYS A 38 -21.31 -4.25 11.70
C LYS A 38 -20.56 -4.85 12.89
N GLN A 39 -19.25 -4.62 12.99
CA GLN A 39 -18.45 -5.10 14.12
C GLN A 39 -18.93 -4.50 15.45
N LEU A 40 -19.27 -3.22 15.50
CA LEU A 40 -19.76 -2.58 16.72
C LEU A 40 -21.15 -3.11 17.12
N ALA A 41 -22.02 -3.42 16.15
CA ALA A 41 -23.29 -4.08 16.43
C ALA A 41 -23.11 -5.46 17.07
N ILE A 42 -22.18 -6.27 16.55
CA ILE A 42 -21.83 -7.59 17.12
C ILE A 42 -21.35 -7.49 18.57
N SER A 43 -20.48 -6.51 18.84
CA SER A 43 -19.99 -6.28 20.20
C SER A 43 -21.11 -5.94 21.17
N LYS A 44 -22.12 -5.19 20.72
CA LYS A 44 -23.29 -4.83 21.53
C LYS A 44 -24.20 -6.02 21.83
N ASP A 45 -24.53 -6.83 20.83
CA ASP A 45 -25.38 -8.01 21.02
C ASP A 45 -24.78 -8.97 22.07
N LYS A 46 -23.44 -9.09 22.10
CA LYS A 46 -22.72 -9.87 23.12
C LYS A 46 -22.75 -9.24 24.50
N GLU A 47 -22.68 -7.91 24.60
CA GLU A 47 -22.79 -7.16 25.86
C GLU A 47 -24.21 -7.20 26.43
N GLU A 48 -25.25 -7.05 25.61
CA GLU A 48 -26.66 -7.14 26.03
C GLU A 48 -27.03 -8.55 26.49
N ALA A 49 -26.50 -9.58 25.82
CA ALA A 49 -26.64 -10.98 26.26
C ALA A 49 -25.98 -11.25 27.62
N THR A 50 -25.01 -10.43 28.03
CA THR A 50 -24.35 -10.54 29.34
C THR A 50 -24.87 -9.56 30.39
N ASN A 51 -25.55 -8.47 30.01
CA ASN A 51 -26.09 -7.49 30.96
C ASN A 51 -27.37 -6.76 30.44
N PRO A 52 -28.57 -7.30 30.70
CA PRO A 52 -29.83 -6.86 30.06
C PRO A 52 -30.42 -5.51 30.55
N TYR A 53 -29.67 -4.68 31.28
CA TYR A 53 -30.18 -3.44 31.90
C TYR A 53 -29.58 -2.14 31.32
N SER A 54 -28.79 -2.17 30.26
CA SER A 54 -28.19 -0.95 29.67
C SER A 54 -29.10 -0.32 28.61
N ASN A 55 -30.13 0.42 29.05
CA ASN A 55 -30.95 1.22 28.15
C ASN A 55 -30.29 2.58 27.85
N GLN A 56 -29.65 2.70 26.69
CA GLN A 56 -29.53 3.91 25.85
C GLN A 56 -28.50 3.61 24.74
N ARG A 57 -28.66 4.25 23.57
CA ARG A 57 -27.60 4.68 22.61
C ARG A 57 -27.69 4.13 21.17
N ASP A 58 -28.81 4.38 20.48
CA ASP A 58 -28.93 4.14 19.03
C ASP A 58 -28.30 5.25 18.15
N GLU A 59 -28.18 6.49 18.65
CA GLU A 59 -27.62 7.62 17.89
C GLU A 59 -26.08 7.77 17.96
N LEU A 60 -25.39 6.94 18.74
CA LEU A 60 -23.93 7.00 18.91
C LEU A 60 -23.14 6.16 17.87
N ASN A 61 -23.79 5.24 17.16
CA ASN A 61 -23.11 4.21 16.36
C ASN A 61 -22.39 4.73 15.10
N ALA A 62 -23.04 5.56 14.28
CA ALA A 62 -22.44 6.08 13.06
C ALA A 62 -21.39 7.18 13.33
N GLY A 63 -21.59 7.95 14.40
CA GLY A 63 -20.65 8.97 14.87
C GLY A 63 -19.43 8.39 15.60
N GLU A 64 -19.51 7.16 16.10
CA GLU A 64 -18.41 6.46 16.77
C GLU A 64 -17.57 5.64 15.79
N SER A 65 -18.18 4.94 14.83
CA SER A 65 -17.46 4.21 13.77
C SER A 65 -16.55 5.14 12.94
N SER A 66 -17.07 6.31 12.57
CA SER A 66 -16.35 7.31 11.77
C SER A 66 -15.11 7.91 12.48
N LYS A 67 -15.01 7.80 13.81
CA LYS A 67 -13.81 8.23 14.56
C LYS A 67 -12.64 7.26 14.47
N HIS A 68 -12.91 6.03 14.05
CA HIS A 68 -11.95 4.93 14.01
C HIS A 68 -11.63 4.46 12.59
N VAL A 69 -12.17 5.13 11.56
CA VAL A 69 -11.89 4.83 10.17
C VAL A 69 -11.18 6.03 9.55
N PHE A 70 -10.07 5.76 8.87
CA PHE A 70 -9.16 6.79 8.38
C PHE A 70 -8.74 6.49 6.95
N TYR A 71 -8.65 7.52 6.11
CA TYR A 71 -7.96 7.45 4.83
C TYR A 71 -6.45 7.27 5.04
N GLN A 72 -5.80 6.53 4.15
CA GLN A 72 -4.34 6.57 3.99
C GLN A 72 -3.87 7.88 3.35
N LEU A 73 -4.75 8.54 2.60
CA LEU A 73 -4.58 9.92 2.17
C LEU A 73 -4.92 10.86 3.33
N ASP A 74 -3.91 11.28 4.09
CA ASP A 74 -4.10 12.20 5.22
C ASP A 74 -4.86 13.48 4.85
N GLU A 75 -4.74 13.94 3.60
CA GLU A 75 -5.44 15.12 3.07
C GLU A 75 -6.96 14.97 3.02
N LEU A 76 -7.48 13.73 3.02
CA LEU A 76 -8.91 13.44 3.01
C LEU A 76 -9.50 13.27 4.42
N ASN A 77 -8.67 13.17 5.46
CA ASN A 77 -9.14 13.07 6.84
C ASN A 77 -9.47 14.48 7.38
N GLU A 78 -10.72 14.74 7.74
CA GLU A 78 -11.09 16.01 8.39
C GLU A 78 -10.39 16.15 9.75
N GLY A 79 -9.83 17.33 10.03
CA GLY A 79 -9.19 17.61 11.32
C GLY A 79 -7.70 17.30 11.43
N GLY A 80 -7.01 16.97 10.32
CA GLY A 80 -5.56 16.88 10.25
C GLY A 80 -4.87 18.22 10.57
N LYS A 81 -4.71 18.54 11.87
CA LYS A 81 -3.86 19.65 12.32
C LYS A 81 -2.46 19.39 11.78
N LYS A 82 -2.02 20.20 10.81
CA LYS A 82 -0.57 20.41 10.61
C LYS A 82 0.00 20.79 11.97
N PRO A 83 0.99 20.09 12.54
CA PRO A 83 1.68 20.63 13.69
C PRO A 83 2.25 21.98 13.28
N LYS A 84 1.69 23.06 13.83
CA LYS A 84 2.33 24.38 13.83
C LYS A 84 3.52 24.27 14.78
N GLY A 85 4.63 23.79 14.25
CA GLY A 85 5.91 23.79 14.91
C GLY A 85 6.97 24.05 13.86
N GLU A 86 7.66 25.18 13.98
CA GLU A 86 8.93 25.44 13.30
C GLU A 86 9.91 24.32 13.67
N SER A 87 9.92 23.26 12.87
CA SER A 87 11.06 22.37 12.83
C SER A 87 11.55 22.38 11.38
N THR A 88 12.77 22.85 11.18
CA THR A 88 13.48 22.85 9.88
C THR A 88 13.80 21.44 9.37
N LYS A 89 13.26 20.40 10.00
CA LYS A 89 13.28 19.02 9.50
C LYS A 89 11.99 18.80 8.72
N ARG A 90 12.09 18.61 7.41
CA ARG A 90 10.98 18.12 6.58
C ARG A 90 10.48 16.80 7.19
N GLU A 91 9.42 16.88 7.98
CA GLU A 91 8.76 15.69 8.53
C GLU A 91 8.26 14.86 7.34
N TYR A 92 8.68 13.59 7.30
CA TYR A 92 8.30 12.70 6.20
C TYR A 92 6.79 12.52 6.23
N LYS A 93 6.11 12.98 5.18
CA LYS A 93 4.72 12.61 4.94
C LYS A 93 4.67 11.18 4.44
N ASN A 94 3.91 10.32 5.12
CA ASN A 94 3.60 8.98 4.64
C ASN A 94 2.78 9.13 3.36
N HIS A 95 3.41 8.95 2.20
CA HIS A 95 2.69 8.91 0.93
C HIS A 95 2.00 7.56 0.80
N ILE A 96 0.90 7.49 0.05
CA ILE A 96 0.38 6.19 -0.37
C ILE A 96 1.47 5.46 -1.17
N HIS A 97 1.64 4.18 -0.91
CA HIS A 97 2.66 3.37 -1.50
C HIS A 97 2.25 1.91 -1.61
N ILE A 98 2.98 1.18 -2.46
CA ILE A 98 2.97 -0.28 -2.49
C ILE A 98 4.27 -0.74 -1.86
N THR A 99 4.21 -1.47 -0.75
CA THR A 99 5.41 -2.08 -0.18
C THR A 99 5.94 -3.16 -1.11
N ILE A 100 7.26 -3.18 -1.30
CA ILE A 100 7.92 -4.24 -2.08
C ILE A 100 8.67 -5.20 -1.17
N ALA A 101 9.42 -4.68 -0.20
CA ALA A 101 10.14 -5.50 0.78
C ALA A 101 9.74 -5.13 2.20
N ASP A 102 9.76 -6.11 3.10
CA ASP A 102 9.56 -5.88 4.53
C ASP A 102 10.63 -4.93 5.09
N THR A 103 10.37 -4.38 6.26
CA THR A 103 11.31 -3.54 6.98
C THR A 103 12.55 -4.34 7.35
N VAL A 104 13.70 -3.93 6.83
CA VAL A 104 15.00 -4.54 7.13
C VAL A 104 15.88 -3.59 7.92
N GLN A 105 16.76 -4.12 8.77
CA GLN A 105 17.65 -3.30 9.58
C GLN A 105 19.03 -3.18 8.94
N ILE A 106 19.48 -1.94 8.71
CA ILE A 106 20.74 -1.62 8.02
C ILE A 106 21.65 -0.82 8.95
N LYS A 107 22.95 -1.17 8.96
CA LYS A 107 23.97 -0.43 9.71
C LYS A 107 24.30 0.88 9.01
N ARG A 108 24.58 1.94 9.77
CA ARG A 108 24.88 3.28 9.23
C ARG A 108 25.89 3.28 8.09
N HIS A 109 27.00 2.57 8.24
CA HIS A 109 28.08 2.54 7.23
C HIS A 109 27.70 1.76 5.95
N MET A 110 26.66 0.92 6.00
CA MET A 110 26.20 0.15 4.84
C MET A 110 25.17 0.91 3.99
N ILE A 111 24.55 1.98 4.51
CA ILE A 111 23.42 2.67 3.87
C ILE A 111 23.75 3.10 2.44
N THR A 112 24.87 3.80 2.24
CA THR A 112 25.26 4.29 0.90
C THR A 112 25.48 3.14 -0.08
N SER A 113 26.22 2.11 0.35
CA SER A 113 26.47 0.92 -0.48
C SER A 113 25.18 0.20 -0.84
N PHE A 114 24.29 0.03 0.14
CA PHE A 114 23.00 -0.62 -0.02
C PHE A 114 22.12 0.09 -1.06
N VAL A 115 21.95 1.40 -0.91
CA VAL A 115 21.16 2.21 -1.85
C VAL A 115 21.75 2.18 -3.26
N THR A 116 23.08 2.29 -3.37
CA THR A 116 23.77 2.22 -4.66
C THR A 116 23.57 0.86 -5.32
N LYS A 117 23.68 -0.25 -4.58
CA LYS A 117 23.47 -1.60 -5.12
C LYS A 117 22.05 -1.84 -5.59
N ILE A 118 21.04 -1.32 -4.87
CA ILE A 118 19.65 -1.36 -5.37
C ILE A 118 19.54 -0.58 -6.68
N ARG A 119 20.12 0.63 -6.76
CA ARG A 119 20.06 1.43 -8.00
C ARG A 119 20.72 0.73 -9.18
N GLU A 120 21.89 0.14 -8.97
CA GLU A 120 22.62 -0.64 -9.99
C GLU A 120 21.80 -1.85 -10.47
N GLU A 121 21.21 -2.62 -9.55
CA GLU A 121 20.41 -3.79 -9.90
C GLU A 121 19.13 -3.40 -10.66
N LEU A 122 18.56 -2.23 -10.36
CA LEU A 122 17.34 -1.71 -10.99
C LEU A 122 17.61 -0.80 -12.19
N GLN A 123 18.86 -0.57 -12.56
CA GLN A 123 19.23 0.35 -13.65
C GLN A 123 18.56 -0.03 -14.97
N THR A 124 18.28 -1.32 -15.17
CA THR A 124 17.69 -1.83 -16.40
C THR A 124 16.17 -1.85 -16.40
N GLN A 125 15.54 -1.60 -15.25
CA GLN A 125 14.10 -1.67 -15.08
C GLN A 125 13.41 -0.57 -15.88
N SER A 126 12.49 -0.95 -16.76
CA SER A 126 11.63 0.00 -17.48
C SER A 126 10.45 0.43 -16.61
N CYS A 127 9.93 1.62 -16.88
CA CYS A 127 8.64 2.05 -16.35
C CYS A 127 7.51 1.16 -16.87
N PHE A 128 6.43 1.01 -16.10
CA PHE A 128 5.29 0.17 -16.47
C PHE A 128 3.98 0.71 -15.86
N HIS A 129 2.86 0.30 -16.44
CA HIS A 129 1.55 0.46 -15.80
C HIS A 129 1.27 -0.77 -14.95
N LEU A 130 0.75 -0.54 -13.75
CA LEU A 130 0.40 -1.60 -12.81
C LEU A 130 -1.10 -1.61 -12.61
N PHE A 131 -1.74 -2.73 -12.93
CA PHE A 131 -3.19 -2.90 -12.85
C PHE A 131 -3.60 -3.64 -11.57
N PHE A 132 -4.73 -3.21 -11.01
CA PHE A 132 -5.30 -3.77 -9.80
C PHE A 132 -6.58 -4.54 -10.11
N LYS A 133 -6.95 -5.43 -9.19
CA LYS A 133 -8.30 -6.01 -9.15
C LYS A 133 -9.33 -4.90 -8.94
N ASN A 134 -10.55 -5.16 -9.37
CA ASN A 134 -11.66 -4.22 -9.18
C ASN A 134 -12.37 -4.40 -7.83
N SER A 135 -12.09 -5.49 -7.12
CA SER A 135 -12.61 -5.75 -5.77
C SER A 135 -11.69 -5.18 -4.68
N VAL A 136 -12.30 -4.74 -3.58
CA VAL A 136 -11.58 -4.39 -2.37
C VAL A 136 -11.32 -5.63 -1.51
N ASP A 137 -10.07 -5.76 -1.10
CA ASP A 137 -9.60 -6.78 -0.18
C ASP A 137 -9.35 -6.17 1.21
N LEU A 138 -9.33 -7.01 2.25
CA LEU A 138 -8.99 -6.63 3.61
C LEU A 138 -7.63 -7.22 4.00
N TYR A 139 -6.77 -6.38 4.58
CA TYR A 139 -5.46 -6.77 5.09
C TYR A 139 -5.34 -6.45 6.56
N ARG A 140 -4.66 -7.31 7.32
CA ARG A 140 -4.29 -7.04 8.71
C ARG A 140 -2.82 -6.60 8.79
N SER A 141 -2.54 -5.57 9.57
CA SER A 141 -1.16 -5.14 9.86
C SER A 141 -0.32 -6.30 10.43
N GLN A 142 0.99 -6.31 10.19
CA GLN A 142 1.92 -7.27 10.79
C GLN A 142 1.92 -7.24 12.32
N LYS A 143 1.57 -6.09 12.93
CA LYS A 143 1.44 -5.94 14.38
C LYS A 143 0.05 -6.30 14.91
N HIS A 144 -0.86 -6.77 14.05
CA HIS A 144 -2.23 -7.14 14.39
C HIS A 144 -3.04 -6.05 15.11
N THR A 145 -2.75 -4.78 14.84
CA THR A 145 -3.38 -3.62 15.49
C THR A 145 -4.27 -2.80 14.56
N LYS A 146 -4.18 -3.04 13.24
CA LYS A 146 -4.96 -2.32 12.23
C LYS A 146 -5.42 -3.25 11.13
N TYR A 147 -6.56 -2.90 10.54
CA TYR A 147 -7.09 -3.48 9.32
C TYR A 147 -7.07 -2.43 8.21
N PHE A 148 -6.79 -2.85 6.97
CA PHE A 148 -6.69 -1.98 5.80
C PHE A 148 -7.59 -2.50 4.68
N CYS A 149 -8.42 -1.62 4.13
CA CYS A 149 -9.04 -1.86 2.84
C CYS A 149 -8.07 -1.43 1.73
N ALA A 150 -7.86 -2.33 0.78
CA ALA A 150 -6.84 -2.19 -0.26
C ALA A 150 -7.29 -2.81 -1.58
N TYR A 151 -6.65 -2.36 -2.66
CA TYR A 151 -6.76 -3.03 -3.96
C TYR A 151 -5.50 -3.86 -4.20
N SER A 152 -5.68 -5.17 -4.41
CA SER A 152 -4.60 -6.06 -4.82
C SER A 152 -4.23 -5.86 -6.27
N VAL A 153 -2.94 -6.03 -6.58
CA VAL A 153 -2.46 -6.15 -7.96
C VAL A 153 -3.01 -7.43 -8.59
N THR A 154 -3.31 -7.40 -9.89
CA THR A 154 -3.77 -8.63 -10.59
C THR A 154 -2.64 -9.67 -10.67
N PRO A 155 -2.94 -10.99 -10.68
CA PRO A 155 -1.91 -12.03 -10.71
C PRO A 155 -0.89 -11.86 -11.86
N ASP A 156 -1.36 -11.56 -13.07
CA ASP A 156 -0.49 -11.37 -14.24
C ASP A 156 0.49 -10.21 -14.04
N GLN A 157 0.03 -9.13 -13.41
CA GLN A 157 0.84 -7.94 -13.13
C GLN A 157 1.81 -8.16 -11.97
N GLN A 158 1.40 -8.94 -10.97
CA GLN A 158 2.28 -9.39 -9.89
C GLN A 158 3.45 -10.19 -10.47
N GLU A 159 3.17 -11.20 -11.29
CA GLU A 159 4.19 -12.07 -11.90
C GLU A 159 5.09 -11.29 -12.87
N THR A 160 4.50 -10.53 -13.80
CA THR A 160 5.23 -9.87 -14.88
C THR A 160 6.13 -8.73 -14.38
N HIS A 161 5.69 -7.98 -13.38
CA HIS A 161 6.38 -6.76 -12.95
C HIS A 161 6.93 -6.86 -11.53
N LEU A 162 6.10 -7.23 -10.56
CA LEU A 162 6.46 -7.09 -9.15
C LEU A 162 7.35 -8.23 -8.66
N ASP A 163 7.12 -9.47 -9.10
CA ASP A 163 7.97 -10.61 -8.74
C ASP A 163 9.37 -10.45 -9.35
N VAL A 164 9.47 -9.92 -10.56
CA VAL A 164 10.75 -9.58 -11.19
C VAL A 164 11.50 -8.50 -10.39
N LEU A 165 10.79 -7.44 -9.99
CA LEU A 165 11.35 -6.38 -9.15
C LEU A 165 11.77 -6.91 -7.79
N LEU A 166 10.95 -7.76 -7.19
CA LEU A 166 11.18 -8.36 -5.89
C LEU A 166 12.42 -9.26 -5.89
N LYS A 167 12.56 -10.15 -6.88
CA LYS A 167 13.75 -11.01 -7.05
C LYS A 167 15.04 -10.20 -7.15
N LYS A 168 15.02 -9.08 -7.89
CA LYS A 168 16.17 -8.15 -7.97
C LYS A 168 16.51 -7.55 -6.60
N ILE A 169 15.50 -7.11 -5.85
CA ILE A 169 15.70 -6.56 -4.50
C ILE A 169 16.20 -7.62 -3.53
N GLU A 170 15.64 -8.84 -3.56
CA GLU A 170 16.06 -9.96 -2.71
C GLU A 170 17.50 -10.37 -2.95
N LYS A 171 17.95 -10.36 -4.21
CA LYS A 171 19.37 -10.55 -4.55
C LYS A 171 20.25 -9.52 -3.83
N VAL A 172 19.86 -8.25 -3.82
CA VAL A 172 20.61 -7.20 -3.10
C VAL A 172 20.52 -7.41 -1.59
N LEU A 173 19.33 -7.69 -1.03
CA LEU A 173 19.17 -7.98 0.40
C LEU A 173 20.10 -9.13 0.85
N GLY A 174 20.20 -10.20 0.06
CA GLY A 174 21.10 -11.33 0.33
C GLY A 174 22.58 -10.94 0.41
N GLN A 175 23.04 -9.99 -0.43
CA GLN A 175 24.42 -9.47 -0.37
C GLN A 175 24.74 -8.76 0.94
N PHE A 176 23.72 -8.23 1.63
CA PHE A 176 23.86 -7.56 2.92
C PHE A 176 23.48 -8.47 4.10
N GLY A 177 23.19 -9.76 3.86
CA GLY A 177 22.74 -10.70 4.88
C GLY A 177 21.36 -10.36 5.45
N LEU A 178 20.51 -9.71 4.65
CA LEU A 178 19.14 -9.32 4.99
C LEU A 178 18.16 -10.27 4.32
N THR A 179 17.03 -10.53 4.97
CA THR A 179 15.97 -11.39 4.42
C THR A 179 14.67 -10.62 4.31
N ASN A 180 13.91 -10.91 3.26
CA ASN A 180 12.58 -10.38 3.05
C ASN A 180 11.53 -11.40 3.51
N GLN A 181 10.68 -11.02 4.47
CA GLN A 181 9.60 -11.89 4.93
C GLN A 181 8.37 -11.85 4.00
N TYR A 182 8.37 -10.97 2.99
CA TYR A 182 7.27 -10.76 2.06
C TYR A 182 7.42 -11.44 0.70
N ALA A 183 8.31 -12.44 0.57
CA ALA A 183 8.65 -13.09 -0.70
C ALA A 183 7.42 -13.61 -1.49
N ASN A 184 6.37 -14.06 -0.80
CA ASN A 184 5.17 -14.68 -1.39
C ASN A 184 3.90 -13.83 -1.25
N ARG A 185 4.01 -12.53 -0.95
CA ARG A 185 2.82 -11.70 -0.74
C ARG A 185 2.25 -11.17 -2.06
N ILE A 186 0.93 -11.05 -2.11
CA ILE A 186 0.26 -10.24 -3.13
C ILE A 186 0.48 -8.76 -2.79
N CYS A 187 1.11 -8.01 -3.70
CA CYS A 187 1.27 -6.59 -3.55
C CYS A 187 -0.08 -5.89 -3.69
N HIS A 188 -0.29 -4.87 -2.87
CA HIS A 188 -1.55 -4.17 -2.76
C HIS A 188 -1.31 -2.70 -2.44
N LEU A 189 -2.33 -1.90 -2.72
CA LEU A 189 -2.40 -0.49 -2.40
C LEU A 189 -3.44 -0.28 -1.31
N SER A 190 -2.99 -0.13 -0.06
CA SER A 190 -3.88 0.22 1.07
C SER A 190 -4.33 1.67 0.95
N LEU A 191 -5.65 1.90 1.06
CA LEU A 191 -6.23 3.23 0.85
C LEU A 191 -7.05 3.74 2.04
N ALA A 192 -7.53 2.85 2.90
CA ALA A 192 -8.18 3.19 4.17
C ALA A 192 -7.79 2.19 5.26
N TYR A 193 -7.89 2.59 6.52
CA TYR A 193 -7.60 1.73 7.65
C TYR A 193 -8.48 2.02 8.87
N THR A 194 -8.58 1.04 9.76
CA THR A 194 -9.22 1.15 11.07
C THR A 194 -8.36 0.50 12.13
N ASP A 195 -8.47 0.99 13.36
CA ASP A 195 -7.89 0.40 14.56
C ASP A 195 -8.90 -0.46 15.35
N ILE A 196 -10.16 -0.55 14.89
CA ILE A 196 -11.14 -1.48 15.46
C ILE A 196 -10.78 -2.92 15.10
N ASN A 197 -10.87 -3.79 16.10
CA ASN A 197 -10.67 -5.22 15.91
C ASN A 197 -11.88 -5.82 15.18
N LEU A 198 -11.71 -6.19 13.91
CA LEU A 198 -12.73 -6.84 13.08
C LEU A 198 -12.80 -8.37 13.29
N GLY A 199 -12.03 -8.94 14.23
CA GLY A 199 -11.98 -10.38 14.49
C GLY A 199 -13.36 -11.03 14.70
N PRO A 200 -14.22 -10.51 15.60
CA PRO A 200 -15.56 -11.06 15.79
C PRO A 200 -16.43 -11.06 14.52
N LEU A 201 -16.39 -9.97 13.75
CA LEU A 201 -17.10 -9.89 12.46
C LEU A 201 -16.61 -10.94 11.47
N LEU A 202 -15.28 -11.11 11.38
CA LEU A 202 -14.69 -12.13 10.50
C LEU A 202 -15.12 -13.54 10.94
N GLU A 203 -15.13 -13.81 12.24
CA GLU A 203 -15.55 -15.09 12.80
C GLU A 203 -17.04 -15.40 12.51
N GLU A 204 -17.94 -14.44 12.69
CA GLU A 204 -19.36 -14.62 12.37
C GLU A 204 -19.62 -14.89 10.88
N ASN A 205 -18.76 -14.35 10.01
CA ASN A 205 -18.80 -14.60 8.58
C ASN A 205 -18.00 -15.85 8.16
N GLN A 206 -17.64 -16.71 9.13
CA GLN A 206 -16.91 -17.97 8.91
C GLN A 206 -15.56 -17.79 8.22
N LEU A 207 -14.94 -16.63 8.39
CA LEU A 207 -13.59 -16.35 7.91
C LEU A 207 -12.56 -16.68 8.99
N ASN A 208 -11.41 -17.17 8.55
CA ASN A 208 -10.31 -17.49 9.45
C ASN A 208 -9.68 -16.20 10.01
N VAL A 209 -9.89 -15.93 11.30
CA VAL A 209 -9.34 -14.76 12.01
C VAL A 209 -7.81 -14.84 12.16
N GLY A 210 -7.24 -16.04 12.02
CA GLY A 210 -5.79 -16.25 12.01
C GLY A 210 -5.09 -15.66 10.78
N ASP A 211 -5.82 -15.46 9.68
CA ASP A 211 -5.26 -14.96 8.43
C ASP A 211 -4.88 -13.47 8.51
N THR A 212 -4.14 -13.00 7.52
CA THR A 212 -3.75 -11.58 7.40
C THR A 212 -4.31 -10.92 6.15
N PHE A 213 -5.07 -11.68 5.36
CA PHE A 213 -5.61 -11.29 4.07
C PHE A 213 -6.96 -11.98 3.85
N TRP A 214 -7.97 -11.20 3.48
CA TRP A 214 -9.29 -11.68 3.10
C TRP A 214 -9.70 -11.03 1.78
N PRO A 215 -9.76 -11.81 0.69
CA PRO A 215 -10.12 -11.27 -0.62
C PRO A 215 -11.61 -10.91 -0.71
N ASP A 216 -11.95 -9.96 -1.58
CA ASP A 216 -13.32 -9.59 -1.94
C ASP A 216 -14.23 -9.30 -0.72
N ILE A 217 -13.70 -8.52 0.25
CA ILE A 217 -14.34 -8.29 1.56
C ILE A 217 -15.71 -7.58 1.45
N GLU A 218 -15.96 -6.92 0.31
CA GLU A 218 -17.25 -6.30 -0.02
C GLU A 218 -18.44 -7.25 0.14
N ARG A 219 -18.23 -8.56 -0.09
CA ARG A 219 -19.27 -9.58 0.00
C ARG A 219 -19.87 -9.71 1.40
N ILE A 220 -19.12 -9.39 2.46
CA ILE A 220 -19.59 -9.44 3.86
C ILE A 220 -20.61 -8.33 4.15
N VAL A 221 -20.49 -7.20 3.47
CA VAL A 221 -21.37 -6.06 3.72
C VAL A 221 -22.77 -6.31 3.15
N GLY A 222 -22.91 -7.18 2.15
CA GLY A 222 -24.21 -7.64 1.62
C GLY A 222 -24.96 -6.57 0.81
N ASP A 223 -24.37 -5.39 0.63
CA ASP A 223 -24.96 -4.33 -0.18
C ASP A 223 -24.57 -4.50 -1.64
N ASN A 224 -25.49 -5.08 -2.42
CA ASN A 224 -25.45 -5.04 -3.89
C ASN A 224 -25.37 -3.59 -4.45
N ASN A 225 -25.59 -2.57 -3.62
CA ASN A 225 -25.47 -1.16 -3.99
C ASN A 225 -24.05 -0.58 -3.92
N LEU A 226 -23.06 -1.30 -3.37
CA LEU A 226 -21.64 -0.96 -3.60
C LEU A 226 -21.16 -1.45 -4.98
N CYS A 227 -21.94 -2.32 -5.63
CA CYS A 227 -21.62 -2.94 -6.90
C CYS A 227 -22.77 -2.74 -7.91
N SER A 228 -23.05 -1.47 -8.26
CA SER A 228 -23.85 -1.14 -9.45
C SER A 228 -23.56 0.28 -9.97
N SER A 229 -22.31 0.53 -10.30
CA SER A 229 -22.04 1.33 -11.50
C SER A 229 -21.41 0.36 -12.49
N SER A 230 -22.23 -0.09 -13.45
CA SER A 230 -21.83 -0.63 -14.76
C SER A 230 -20.31 -0.77 -14.96
N THR A 231 -19.80 -2.01 -14.94
CA THR A 231 -18.48 -2.33 -15.50
C THR A 231 -18.53 -2.11 -17.01
N GLU A 232 -18.48 -0.85 -17.42
CA GLU A 232 -17.84 -0.49 -18.66
C GLU A 232 -16.36 -0.86 -18.53
N GLU A 233 -15.74 -1.36 -19.60
CA GLU A 233 -14.30 -1.66 -19.65
C GLU A 233 -13.41 -0.44 -19.27
N SER A 234 -14.00 0.75 -19.13
CA SER A 234 -13.37 2.04 -18.81
C SER A 234 -12.98 2.26 -17.34
N ASP A 235 -13.44 1.45 -16.37
CA ASP A 235 -13.14 1.66 -14.94
C ASP A 235 -11.91 0.88 -14.41
N GLN A 236 -11.00 0.48 -15.31
CA GLN A 236 -9.81 -0.28 -14.95
C GLN A 236 -8.89 0.54 -14.02
N PHE A 237 -8.65 0.05 -12.80
CA PHE A 237 -7.75 0.74 -11.86
C PHE A 237 -6.28 0.43 -12.16
N CYS A 238 -5.51 1.45 -12.52
CA CYS A 238 -4.08 1.31 -12.74
C CYS A 238 -3.27 2.53 -12.27
N ILE A 239 -1.97 2.33 -12.06
CA ILE A 239 -1.02 3.41 -11.79
C ILE A 239 0.20 3.31 -12.71
N TYR A 240 0.81 4.45 -13.03
CA TYR A 240 2.10 4.49 -13.73
C TYR A 240 3.26 4.43 -12.74
N VAL A 241 4.07 3.38 -12.85
CA VAL A 241 5.23 3.12 -12.00
C VAL A 241 6.50 3.55 -12.74
N ASN A 242 7.16 4.57 -12.22
CA ASN A 242 8.39 5.13 -12.81
C ASN A 242 9.58 5.21 -11.87
N ARG A 243 9.41 4.80 -10.61
CA ARG A 243 10.47 4.80 -9.61
C ARG A 243 10.14 3.88 -8.45
N ILE A 244 11.17 3.55 -7.70
CA ILE A 244 11.09 2.96 -6.36
C ILE A 244 11.79 3.87 -5.36
N CYS A 245 11.32 3.85 -4.11
CA CYS A 245 11.88 4.58 -3.00
C CYS A 245 12.46 3.62 -1.96
N ILE A 246 13.60 4.00 -1.41
CA ILE A 246 14.26 3.32 -0.30
C ILE A 246 14.32 4.33 0.84
N ARG A 247 13.49 4.15 1.87
CA ARG A 247 13.54 4.97 3.07
C ARG A 247 14.48 4.33 4.07
N VAL A 248 15.43 5.09 4.61
CA VAL A 248 16.30 4.65 5.71
C VAL A 248 16.20 5.67 6.84
N GLY A 249 15.58 5.29 7.96
CA GLY A 249 15.22 6.23 9.01
C GLY A 249 14.30 7.35 8.49
N ASN A 250 14.79 8.59 8.45
CA ASN A 250 14.07 9.76 7.95
C ASN A 250 14.52 10.21 6.55
N THR A 251 15.50 9.53 5.96
CA THR A 251 16.01 9.87 4.62
C THR A 251 15.35 8.98 3.59
N VAL A 252 14.95 9.57 2.46
CA VAL A 252 14.38 8.83 1.32
C VAL A 252 15.35 8.94 0.14
N TYR A 253 15.70 7.79 -0.43
CA TYR A 253 16.49 7.67 -1.63
C TYR A 253 15.58 7.18 -2.77
N GLU A 254 15.65 7.84 -3.93
CA GLU A 254 14.88 7.45 -5.10
C GLU A 254 15.77 6.73 -6.12
N SER A 255 15.20 5.72 -6.77
CA SER A 255 15.76 5.07 -7.96
C SER A 255 14.71 5.09 -9.06
N ARG A 256 14.97 5.87 -10.12
CA ARG A 256 14.06 6.00 -11.27
C ARG A 256 14.25 4.82 -12.22
N PHE A 257 13.16 4.39 -12.82
CA PHE A 257 13.15 3.41 -13.89
C PHE A 257 13.38 4.10 -15.23
N ARG A 258 13.89 3.36 -16.21
CA ARG A 258 14.14 3.88 -17.56
C ARG A 258 12.82 4.16 -18.26
N ASN A 259 12.73 5.31 -18.91
CA ASN A 259 11.61 5.60 -19.77
C ASN A 259 11.89 4.99 -21.15
N LEU A 260 10.91 4.35 -21.79
CA LEU A 260 11.10 3.79 -23.14
C LEU A 260 11.49 4.87 -24.16
N HIS A 261 11.09 6.13 -23.91
CA HIS A 261 11.42 7.27 -24.78
C HIS A 261 12.88 7.76 -24.63
N ASP A 262 13.60 7.37 -23.57
CA ASP A 262 15.00 7.78 -23.41
C ASP A 262 15.91 7.10 -24.45
N HIS A 263 15.50 5.92 -24.96
CA HIS A 263 16.26 5.19 -25.99
C HIS A 263 16.02 5.70 -27.42
N LEU A 264 14.85 6.27 -27.70
CA LEU A 264 14.54 6.85 -29.03
C LEU A 264 15.34 8.13 -29.30
N ASN A 265 15.64 8.91 -28.25
CA ASN A 265 16.46 10.11 -28.38
C ASN A 265 17.96 9.82 -28.57
N VAL A 266 18.43 8.63 -28.18
CA VAL A 266 19.83 8.21 -28.37
C VAL A 266 20.05 7.61 -29.76
N LEU A 267 19.01 7.03 -30.37
CA LEU A 267 19.09 6.45 -31.72
C LEU A 267 18.85 7.47 -32.85
N GLN A 268 18.44 8.70 -32.54
CA GLN A 268 18.26 9.76 -33.54
C GLN A 268 19.47 10.68 -33.72
N SER A 269 20.56 10.49 -32.97
CA SER A 269 21.73 11.37 -33.02
C SER A 269 22.94 10.86 -33.81
N ASP A 270 22.89 9.67 -34.41
CA ASP A 270 24.07 9.02 -35.02
C ASP A 270 23.91 8.61 -36.49
N GLU A 271 23.06 9.29 -37.27
CA GLU A 271 23.15 9.23 -38.73
C GLU A 271 23.00 10.62 -39.38
N SER A 272 24.12 11.31 -39.57
CA SER A 272 24.45 12.02 -40.82
C SER A 272 25.71 12.87 -40.68
N ALA A 273 26.84 12.31 -41.11
CA ALA A 273 27.82 12.99 -41.96
C ALA A 273 28.91 11.98 -42.33
N ASP A 274 28.58 11.08 -43.25
CA ASP A 274 29.60 10.35 -43.98
C ASP A 274 29.95 11.14 -45.25
N SER A 275 31.25 11.22 -45.53
CA SER A 275 31.88 11.37 -46.85
C SER A 275 31.61 12.64 -47.70
N SER A 276 32.65 13.46 -47.85
CA SER A 276 33.25 13.67 -49.19
C SER A 276 34.70 14.14 -49.05
N THR A 277 35.61 13.30 -49.54
CA THR A 277 37.00 13.63 -49.88
C THR A 277 37.06 14.38 -51.21
N GLU A 278 37.83 15.46 -51.26
CA GLU A 278 38.95 15.69 -52.20
C GLU A 278 39.86 16.79 -51.63
#